data_AF-A0A9D5H734-F1
#
_entry.id   AF-A0A9D5H734-F1
#
_cell.length_a   1.000
_cell.length_b   1.000
_cell.length_c   1.000
_cell.angle_alpha   90.00
_cell.angle_beta   90.00
_cell.angle_gamma   90.00
#
_symmetry.space_group_name_H-M   'P 1'
#
loop_
_entity.id
_entity.type
_entity.pdbx_description
1 polymer ?
#
loop_
_entity_poly.entity_id
_entity_poly.type
_entity_poly.pdbx_seq_one_letter_code
_entity_poly.pdbx_strand_id
1 'polypeptide(L)'
;MSDKNPPNNEKLPWFEHYAMPGFSDLSTIHELPYDHSILLENLMDPAHVPISHDRTDWTAKREDAQPLNFTVLERTSRGFSGHWWRSKTPGLVNTLRFQAPCVLSNTLELVDKEGKKQYFSALFLCRPSGQGKSMLLVRFGATMRSPIAQLLPNWYLHQNGCKVFEQDMGFLSSQNEVLMREKSPTKNLYLNLRSCDTWVVEYRKWMDRVGHGMPYYFGHSTVRLPEEPAVVEQAPAGMVAGASASAPAKGGVGTVHAGNPANRYFRHVVHCKGCREVVSGFEAWKKGLLVAGAVAATVAVLANARQWKAVFLVVAAVMLGGASACSGVVALITTNFVRTHRRL
;
A
#
# COMPACT_ATOMS: atom_id res chain seq x y z
N MET A 1 23.72 -2.11 5.13
CA MET A 1 24.12 -2.67 6.43
C MET A 1 25.65 -2.64 6.47
N SER A 2 26.26 -2.44 7.64
CA SER A 2 27.71 -2.32 7.77
C SER A 2 28.32 -3.71 7.93
N ASP A 3 29.30 -4.07 7.10
CA ASP A 3 30.04 -5.33 7.22
C ASP A 3 30.75 -5.47 8.59
N LYS A 4 31.00 -4.33 9.27
CA LYS A 4 31.63 -4.30 10.60
C LYS A 4 30.73 -4.75 11.74
N ASN A 5 29.40 -4.70 11.58
CA ASN A 5 28.43 -5.06 12.61
C ASN A 5 27.30 -5.87 11.97
N PRO A 6 27.51 -7.18 11.74
CA PRO A 6 26.48 -8.02 11.13
C PRO A 6 25.23 -8.06 12.02
N PRO A 7 24.02 -8.11 11.41
CA PRO A 7 22.78 -8.21 12.18
C PRO A 7 22.77 -9.52 12.98
N ASN A 8 22.29 -9.46 14.22
CA ASN A 8 22.02 -10.69 14.97
C ASN A 8 20.77 -11.36 14.38
N ASN A 9 20.95 -12.51 13.74
CA ASN A 9 19.88 -13.27 13.10
C ASN A 9 18.80 -13.75 14.09
N GLU A 10 19.13 -13.98 15.35
CA GLU A 10 18.17 -14.38 16.40
C GLU A 10 17.18 -13.25 16.74
N LYS A 11 17.53 -12.00 16.40
CA LYS A 11 16.67 -10.83 16.63
C LYS A 11 15.78 -10.51 15.43
N LEU A 12 15.97 -11.18 14.29
CA LEU A 12 15.12 -10.99 13.13
C LEU A 12 13.79 -11.71 13.36
N PRO A 13 12.65 -11.01 13.19
CA PRO A 13 11.36 -11.69 13.32
C PRO A 13 11.24 -12.75 12.23
N TRP A 14 10.92 -13.97 12.64
CA TRP A 14 10.72 -15.12 11.76
C TRP A 14 9.23 -15.42 11.61
N PHE A 15 8.80 -15.70 10.39
CA PHE A 15 7.39 -15.93 10.05
C PHE A 15 7.24 -17.25 9.32
N GLU A 16 6.98 -18.30 10.10
CA GLU A 16 7.01 -19.71 9.65
C GLU A 16 6.17 -19.99 8.40
N HIS A 17 5.00 -19.35 8.29
CA HIS A 17 4.07 -19.61 7.19
C HIS A 17 4.65 -19.24 5.81
N TYR A 18 5.51 -18.22 5.70
CA TYR A 18 6.13 -17.86 4.42
C TYR A 18 7.19 -18.86 3.95
N ALA A 19 7.67 -19.75 4.82
CA ALA A 19 8.62 -20.80 4.47
C ALA A 19 7.93 -22.13 4.09
N MET A 20 6.59 -22.21 4.23
CA MET A 20 5.87 -23.45 3.99
C MET A 20 5.84 -23.82 2.49
N PRO A 21 5.94 -25.12 2.15
CA PRO A 21 5.76 -25.58 0.78
C PRO A 21 4.40 -25.16 0.20
N GLY A 22 4.41 -24.59 -0.99
CA GLY A 22 3.19 -24.12 -1.68
C GLY A 22 2.67 -22.77 -1.21
N PHE A 23 3.34 -22.11 -0.26
CA PHE A 23 3.02 -20.73 0.10
C PHE A 23 3.51 -19.78 -1.00
N SER A 24 2.62 -18.93 -1.50
CA SER A 24 2.95 -17.90 -2.48
C SER A 24 2.73 -16.53 -1.88
N ASP A 25 3.69 -15.62 -2.07
CA ASP A 25 3.61 -14.27 -1.53
C ASP A 25 3.94 -13.18 -2.55
N LEU A 26 3.53 -11.97 -2.19
CA LEU A 26 3.81 -10.73 -2.88
C LEU A 26 4.25 -9.71 -1.82
N SER A 27 5.43 -9.14 -2.00
CA SER A 27 5.97 -8.11 -1.11
C SER A 27 6.02 -6.76 -1.80
N THR A 28 5.63 -5.69 -1.12
CA THR A 28 5.77 -4.30 -1.60
C THR A 28 6.36 -3.39 -0.51
N ILE A 29 6.87 -2.23 -0.92
CA ILE A 29 7.41 -1.21 -0.03
C ILE A 29 6.80 0.16 -0.35
N HIS A 30 6.44 0.93 0.67
CA HIS A 30 5.77 2.21 0.53
C HIS A 30 6.30 3.22 1.55
N GLU A 31 6.72 4.40 1.09
CA GLU A 31 6.91 5.59 1.92
C GLU A 31 5.65 6.47 1.89
N LEU A 32 5.04 6.69 3.06
CA LEU A 32 3.71 7.24 3.21
C LEU A 32 3.75 8.61 3.91
N PRO A 33 2.94 9.59 3.45
CA PRO A 33 2.97 10.96 3.94
C PRO A 33 2.12 11.16 5.22
N TYR A 34 2.12 10.18 6.13
CA TYR A 34 1.44 10.26 7.42
C TYR A 34 2.16 9.41 8.46
N ASP A 35 1.90 9.71 9.74
CA ASP A 35 2.62 9.15 10.87
C ASP A 35 2.50 7.63 10.98
N HIS A 36 3.56 6.99 11.47
CA HIS A 36 3.59 5.53 11.64
C HIS A 36 2.49 5.01 12.57
N SER A 37 2.04 5.80 13.56
CA SER A 37 1.00 5.39 14.49
C SER A 37 -0.39 5.38 13.85
N ILE A 38 -0.63 6.28 12.90
CA ILE A 38 -1.83 6.30 12.06
C ILE A 38 -1.83 5.11 11.09
N LEU A 39 -0.67 4.80 10.49
CA LEU A 39 -0.53 3.63 9.64
C LEU A 39 -0.86 2.33 10.40
N LEU A 40 -0.24 2.13 11.57
CA LEU A 40 -0.50 0.94 12.39
C LEU A 40 -1.97 0.85 12.82
N GLU A 41 -2.59 1.97 13.19
CA GLU A 41 -4.02 2.03 13.51
C GLU A 41 -4.88 1.53 12.34
N ASN A 42 -4.64 2.03 11.11
CA ASN A 42 -5.38 1.59 9.92
C ASN A 42 -5.20 0.10 9.65
N LEU A 43 -3.97 -0.40 9.74
CA LEU A 43 -3.66 -1.81 9.49
C LEU A 43 -4.25 -2.75 10.56
N MET A 44 -4.55 -2.24 11.74
CA MET A 44 -5.17 -2.97 12.85
C MET A 44 -6.70 -2.95 12.80
N ASP A 45 -7.30 -2.12 11.95
CA ASP A 45 -8.76 -2.02 11.81
C ASP A 45 -9.28 -2.86 10.64
N PRO A 46 -9.74 -4.10 10.85
CA PRO A 46 -10.37 -4.88 9.78
C PRO A 46 -11.73 -4.33 9.31
N ALA A 47 -12.37 -3.41 10.04
CA ALA A 47 -13.71 -2.93 9.70
C ALA A 47 -13.72 -1.94 8.53
N HIS A 48 -12.65 -1.17 8.31
CA HIS A 48 -12.56 -0.27 7.16
C HIS A 48 -12.48 -1.01 5.82
N VAL A 49 -11.93 -2.23 5.78
CA VAL A 49 -11.62 -2.96 4.54
C VAL A 49 -12.82 -3.04 3.57
N PRO A 50 -14.01 -3.53 3.97
CA PRO A 50 -15.17 -3.56 3.07
C PRO A 50 -15.68 -2.16 2.69
N ILE A 51 -15.39 -1.12 3.48
CA ILE A 51 -15.88 0.25 3.28
C ILE A 51 -14.95 1.02 2.32
N SER A 52 -13.67 1.14 2.66
CA SER A 52 -12.68 1.93 1.91
C SER A 52 -12.30 1.26 0.58
N HIS A 53 -12.18 -0.06 0.57
CA HIS A 53 -11.70 -0.83 -0.59
C HIS A 53 -12.81 -1.47 -1.42
N ASP A 54 -14.06 -1.03 -1.26
CA ASP A 54 -15.21 -1.55 -2.00
C ASP A 54 -14.93 -1.67 -3.51
N ARG A 55 -14.97 -2.91 -4.01
CA ARG A 55 -14.72 -3.32 -5.40
C ARG A 55 -13.36 -2.91 -5.97
N THR A 56 -12.41 -2.61 -5.10
CA THR A 56 -11.01 -2.33 -5.48
C THR A 56 -10.25 -3.63 -5.67
N ASP A 57 -10.52 -4.59 -4.78
CA ASP A 57 -10.14 -5.98 -4.91
C ASP A 57 -11.39 -6.87 -4.89
N TRP A 58 -11.22 -8.09 -5.38
CA TRP A 58 -12.28 -9.09 -5.51
C TRP A 58 -12.90 -9.53 -4.17
N THR A 59 -12.22 -9.24 -3.06
CA THR A 59 -12.54 -9.71 -1.71
C THR A 59 -13.16 -8.64 -0.81
N ALA A 60 -13.15 -7.37 -1.21
CA ALA A 60 -13.66 -6.25 -0.41
C ALA A 60 -14.94 -5.69 -1.04
N LYS A 61 -16.09 -6.07 -0.49
CA LYS A 61 -17.40 -5.56 -0.88
C LYS A 61 -18.03 -4.80 0.26
N ARG A 62 -18.59 -3.62 -0.02
CA ARG A 62 -19.27 -2.81 1.00
C ARG A 62 -20.45 -3.52 1.64
N GLU A 63 -21.10 -4.42 0.88
CA GLU A 63 -22.21 -5.23 1.37
C GLU A 63 -21.79 -6.23 2.46
N ASP A 64 -20.49 -6.54 2.57
CA ASP A 64 -19.94 -7.44 3.59
C ASP A 64 -19.63 -6.74 4.92
N ALA A 65 -19.78 -5.41 5.00
CA ALA A 65 -19.58 -4.63 6.21
C ALA A 65 -20.53 -5.11 7.32
N GLN A 66 -19.97 -5.38 8.50
CA GLN A 66 -20.69 -5.99 9.61
C GLN A 66 -19.93 -5.80 10.92
N PRO A 67 -20.60 -5.98 12.08
CA PRO A 67 -19.92 -6.05 13.37
C PRO A 67 -18.89 -7.17 13.41
N LEU A 68 -17.76 -6.90 14.05
CA LEU A 68 -16.69 -7.86 14.29
C LEU A 68 -16.66 -8.24 15.77
N ASN A 69 -16.15 -9.43 16.03
CA ASN A 69 -15.91 -9.93 17.38
C ASN A 69 -14.42 -10.05 17.62
N PHE A 70 -14.00 -9.79 18.85
CA PHE A 70 -12.60 -9.74 19.23
C PHE A 70 -12.39 -10.44 20.56
N THR A 71 -11.30 -11.18 20.65
CA THR A 71 -10.80 -11.78 21.89
C THR A 71 -9.34 -11.41 22.04
N VAL A 72 -9.02 -10.53 22.99
CA VAL A 72 -7.64 -10.17 23.31
C VAL A 72 -7.06 -11.21 24.26
N LEU A 73 -6.00 -11.88 23.84
CA LEU A 73 -5.38 -12.98 24.58
C LEU A 73 -4.10 -12.55 25.31
N GLU A 74 -3.36 -11.61 24.72
CA GLU A 74 -2.05 -11.20 25.21
C GLU A 74 -1.96 -9.67 25.27
N ARG A 75 -1.40 -9.15 26.38
CA ARG A 75 -1.00 -7.75 26.53
C ARG A 75 0.35 -7.70 27.24
N THR A 76 1.37 -7.21 26.56
CA THR A 76 2.72 -7.05 27.10
C THR A 76 3.26 -5.65 26.82
N SER A 77 4.44 -5.34 27.36
CA SER A 77 5.20 -4.14 26.95
C SER A 77 5.72 -4.27 25.51
N ARG A 78 5.88 -5.50 25.00
CA ARG A 78 6.33 -5.78 23.64
C ARG A 78 5.19 -5.83 22.62
N GLY A 79 3.93 -5.73 23.03
CA GLY A 79 2.79 -5.65 22.12
C GLY A 79 1.55 -6.36 22.64
N PHE A 80 0.74 -6.89 21.74
CA PHE A 80 -0.50 -7.59 22.07
C PHE A 80 -0.91 -8.54 20.96
N SER A 81 -1.77 -9.50 21.28
CA SER A 81 -2.24 -10.49 20.32
C SER A 81 -3.61 -11.04 20.71
N GLY A 82 -4.33 -11.53 19.71
CA GLY A 82 -5.55 -12.30 19.94
C GLY A 82 -6.29 -12.60 18.64
N HIS A 83 -7.57 -12.92 18.79
CA HIS A 83 -8.41 -13.39 17.69
C HIS A 83 -9.50 -12.40 17.33
N TRP A 84 -9.87 -12.38 16.06
CA TRP A 84 -11.04 -11.65 15.59
C TRP A 84 -11.75 -12.38 14.45
N TRP A 85 -13.06 -12.18 14.33
CA TRP A 85 -13.87 -12.79 13.27
C TRP A 85 -15.09 -11.94 12.92
N ARG A 86 -15.64 -12.20 11.74
CA ARG A 86 -16.88 -11.58 11.26
C ARG A 86 -18.09 -12.25 11.94
N SER A 87 -19.05 -11.45 12.41
CA SER A 87 -20.21 -11.97 13.15
C SER A 87 -21.05 -12.98 12.34
N LYS A 88 -21.17 -12.80 11.03
CA LYS A 88 -21.89 -13.72 10.13
C LYS A 88 -21.12 -14.99 9.78
N THR A 89 -19.80 -15.04 10.02
CA THR A 89 -18.94 -16.19 9.69
C THR A 89 -17.98 -16.51 10.84
N PRO A 90 -18.48 -17.00 11.99
CA PRO A 90 -17.65 -17.23 13.18
C PRO A 90 -16.58 -18.32 13.01
N GLY A 91 -16.73 -19.21 12.03
CA GLY A 91 -15.73 -20.25 11.74
C GLY A 91 -14.44 -19.74 11.06
N LEU A 92 -14.41 -18.48 10.60
CA LEU A 92 -13.23 -17.89 9.96
C LEU A 92 -12.51 -16.96 10.96
N VAL A 93 -11.64 -17.55 11.76
CA VAL A 93 -10.93 -16.86 12.84
C VAL A 93 -9.59 -16.34 12.34
N ASN A 94 -9.38 -15.04 12.50
CA ASN A 94 -8.12 -14.38 12.20
C ASN A 94 -7.34 -14.17 13.50
N THR A 95 -6.02 -14.30 13.43
CA THR A 95 -5.11 -14.00 14.54
C THR A 95 -4.33 -12.74 14.21
N LEU A 96 -4.51 -11.71 15.02
CA LEU A 96 -3.75 -10.47 14.94
C LEU A 96 -2.66 -10.46 16.01
N ARG A 97 -1.46 -10.02 15.63
CA ARG A 97 -0.34 -9.87 16.54
C ARG A 97 0.45 -8.61 16.21
N PHE A 98 0.56 -7.74 17.19
CA PHE A 98 1.47 -6.60 17.17
C PHE A 98 2.67 -6.89 18.05
N GLN A 99 3.86 -6.72 17.50
CA GLN A 99 5.14 -6.84 18.19
C GLN A 99 5.99 -5.60 17.94
N ALA A 100 6.26 -4.87 19.02
CA ALA A 100 7.11 -3.71 19.02
C ALA A 100 8.53 -4.07 18.53
N PRO A 101 9.20 -3.16 17.79
CA PRO A 101 8.74 -1.79 17.53
C PRO A 101 7.82 -1.61 16.32
N CYS A 102 7.75 -2.57 15.39
CA CYS A 102 7.24 -2.30 14.04
C CYS A 102 6.52 -3.46 13.35
N VAL A 103 6.32 -4.60 14.00
CA VAL A 103 5.78 -5.80 13.36
C VAL A 103 4.30 -5.93 13.66
N LEU A 104 3.48 -6.02 12.62
CA LEU A 104 2.07 -6.37 12.71
C LEU A 104 1.80 -7.52 11.75
N SER A 105 1.14 -8.57 12.23
CA SER A 105 0.68 -9.66 11.39
C SER A 105 -0.79 -9.95 11.61
N ASN A 106 -1.47 -10.35 10.54
CA ASN A 106 -2.84 -10.82 10.55
C ASN A 106 -2.91 -12.10 9.72
N THR A 107 -3.21 -13.22 10.39
CA THR A 107 -3.21 -14.55 9.76
C THR A 107 -4.57 -15.19 9.92
N LEU A 108 -5.14 -15.62 8.81
CA LEU A 108 -6.31 -16.48 8.73
C LEU A 108 -5.84 -17.91 8.53
N GLU A 109 -6.29 -18.81 9.40
CA GLU A 109 -6.16 -20.26 9.24
C GLU A 109 -7.54 -20.83 8.90
N LEU A 110 -7.62 -21.63 7.85
CA LEU A 110 -8.84 -22.31 7.43
C LEU A 110 -8.53 -23.73 6.99
N VAL A 111 -9.47 -24.64 7.17
CA VAL A 111 -9.34 -26.02 6.69
C VAL A 111 -10.14 -26.14 5.40
N ASP A 112 -9.51 -26.62 4.32
CA ASP A 112 -10.18 -26.84 3.05
C ASP A 112 -11.09 -28.09 3.06
N LYS A 113 -11.72 -28.37 1.92
CA LYS A 113 -12.67 -29.49 1.78
C LYS A 113 -11.96 -30.84 1.92
N GLU A 114 -10.68 -30.88 1.64
CA GLU A 114 -9.80 -32.03 1.70
C GLU A 114 -9.18 -32.23 3.10
N GLY A 115 -9.53 -31.38 4.07
CA GLY A 115 -9.03 -31.46 5.45
C GLY A 115 -7.63 -30.88 5.64
N LYS A 116 -7.06 -30.22 4.63
CA LYS A 116 -5.74 -29.60 4.70
C LYS A 116 -5.85 -28.17 5.24
N LYS A 117 -4.92 -27.83 6.14
CA LYS A 117 -4.78 -26.46 6.66
C LYS A 117 -4.26 -25.53 5.57
N GLN A 118 -4.97 -24.43 5.40
CA GLN A 118 -4.68 -23.37 4.47
C GLN A 118 -4.51 -22.08 5.25
N TYR A 119 -3.62 -21.23 4.75
CA TYR A 119 -3.22 -20.01 5.41
C TYR A 119 -3.35 -18.84 4.45
N PHE A 120 -3.87 -17.74 4.95
CA PHE A 120 -3.70 -16.42 4.38
C PHE A 120 -3.02 -15.56 5.42
N SER A 121 -1.93 -14.88 5.06
CA SER A 121 -1.22 -14.00 5.99
C SER A 121 -0.87 -12.67 5.36
N ALA A 122 -1.14 -11.61 6.12
CA ALA A 122 -0.70 -10.26 5.86
C ALA A 122 0.31 -9.88 6.94
N LEU A 123 1.54 -9.63 6.53
CA LEU A 123 2.63 -9.16 7.36
C LEU A 123 2.95 -7.72 7.01
N PHE A 124 3.06 -6.88 8.02
CA PHE A 124 3.36 -5.47 7.91
C PHE A 124 4.54 -5.12 8.82
N LEU A 125 5.59 -4.57 8.24
CA LEU A 125 6.72 -3.98 8.94
C LEU A 125 6.63 -2.46 8.77
N CYS A 126 6.24 -1.76 9.83
CA CYS A 126 5.93 -0.34 9.81
C CYS A 126 6.93 0.44 10.64
N ARG A 127 7.75 1.28 10.00
CA ARG A 127 8.73 2.13 10.71
C ARG A 127 8.48 3.61 10.43
N PRO A 128 8.88 4.52 11.33
CA PRO A 128 9.01 5.92 10.98
C PRO A 128 10.08 6.11 9.88
N SER A 129 9.79 6.96 8.88
CA SER A 129 10.79 7.50 7.94
C SER A 129 11.15 8.96 8.23
N GLY A 130 10.32 9.64 9.03
CA GLY A 130 10.51 10.99 9.54
C GLY A 130 9.33 11.37 10.43
N GLN A 131 9.35 12.56 11.04
CA GLN A 131 8.22 13.03 11.82
C GLN A 131 6.98 13.21 10.92
N GLY A 132 5.87 12.56 11.28
CA GLY A 132 4.65 12.58 10.47
C GLY A 132 4.75 11.79 9.16
N LYS A 133 5.77 10.94 8.99
CA LYS A 133 5.96 10.07 7.81
C LYS A 133 6.27 8.65 8.23
N SER A 134 5.92 7.69 7.38
CA SER A 134 6.13 6.28 7.67
C SER A 134 6.61 5.51 6.45
N MET A 135 7.24 4.38 6.71
CA MET A 135 7.60 3.41 5.69
C MET A 135 7.01 2.05 6.06
N LEU A 136 6.28 1.48 5.11
CA LEU A 136 5.64 0.20 5.17
C LEU A 136 6.37 -0.78 4.27
N LEU A 137 6.78 -1.91 4.81
CA LEU A 137 7.08 -3.10 4.02
C LEU A 137 5.96 -4.09 4.30
N VAL A 138 5.22 -4.45 3.26
CA VAL A 138 4.08 -5.36 3.38
C VAL A 138 4.35 -6.62 2.60
N ARG A 139 3.90 -7.74 3.14
CA ARG A 139 3.89 -9.03 2.47
C ARG A 139 2.52 -9.66 2.63
N PHE A 140 1.85 -9.92 1.52
CA PHE A 140 0.65 -10.73 1.48
C PHE A 140 0.98 -12.08 0.92
N GLY A 141 0.47 -13.15 1.51
CA GLY A 141 0.59 -14.45 0.89
C GLY A 141 -0.42 -15.45 1.38
N ALA A 142 -0.53 -16.53 0.60
CA ALA A 142 -1.48 -17.58 0.85
C ALA A 142 -0.95 -18.92 0.31
N THR A 143 -1.41 -20.00 0.94
CA THR A 143 -1.23 -21.36 0.42
C THR A 143 -2.19 -21.69 -0.72
N MET A 144 -3.32 -20.97 -0.81
CA MET A 144 -4.27 -21.07 -1.93
C MET A 144 -4.14 -19.85 -2.82
N ARG A 145 -3.86 -20.06 -4.11
CA ARG A 145 -3.86 -19.00 -5.12
C ARG A 145 -4.88 -19.32 -6.20
N SER A 146 -5.67 -18.32 -6.58
CA SER A 146 -6.58 -18.45 -7.72
C SER A 146 -5.77 -18.75 -9.00
N PRO A 147 -6.20 -19.71 -9.84
CA PRO A 147 -5.54 -19.99 -11.12
C PRO A 147 -5.42 -18.75 -12.02
N ILE A 148 -6.42 -17.84 -11.97
CA ILE A 148 -6.40 -16.59 -12.74
C ILE A 148 -5.23 -15.69 -12.30
N ALA A 149 -4.93 -15.65 -11.00
CA ALA A 149 -3.81 -14.87 -10.48
C ALA A 149 -2.43 -15.48 -10.82
N GLN A 150 -2.37 -16.68 -11.40
CA GLN A 150 -1.15 -17.26 -11.95
C GLN A 150 -0.91 -16.86 -13.41
N LEU A 151 -1.98 -16.48 -14.14
CA LEU A 151 -1.89 -16.02 -15.53
C LEU A 151 -1.50 -14.54 -15.66
N LEU A 152 -1.73 -13.76 -14.60
CA LEU A 152 -1.42 -12.33 -14.60
C LEU A 152 0.06 -12.08 -14.34
N PRO A 153 0.71 -11.16 -15.08
CA PRO A 153 2.10 -10.78 -14.82
C PRO A 153 2.30 -10.30 -13.39
N ASN A 154 3.43 -10.69 -12.77
CA ASN A 154 3.75 -10.29 -11.39
C ASN A 154 3.74 -8.76 -11.22
N TRP A 155 4.22 -7.99 -12.21
CA TRP A 155 4.21 -6.53 -12.14
C TRP A 155 2.79 -5.95 -12.04
N TYR A 156 1.80 -6.60 -12.68
CA TYR A 156 0.42 -6.16 -12.68
C TYR A 156 -0.23 -6.41 -11.31
N LEU A 157 0.00 -7.60 -10.74
CA LEU A 157 -0.47 -7.94 -9.38
C LEU A 157 0.18 -7.07 -8.32
N HIS A 158 1.50 -6.84 -8.44
CA HIS A 158 2.26 -5.95 -7.57
C HIS A 158 1.66 -4.54 -7.57
N GLN A 159 1.35 -4.03 -8.76
CA GLN A 159 0.79 -2.71 -8.90
C GLN A 159 -0.66 -2.60 -8.38
N ASN A 160 -1.45 -3.67 -8.48
CA ASN A 160 -2.81 -3.66 -7.96
C ASN A 160 -2.81 -3.59 -6.42
N GLY A 161 -1.91 -4.32 -5.75
CA GLY A 161 -1.75 -4.24 -4.29
C GLY A 161 -1.40 -2.82 -3.81
N CYS A 162 -0.69 -2.04 -4.63
CA CYS A 162 -0.39 -0.64 -4.32
C CYS A 162 -1.62 0.28 -4.32
N LYS A 163 -2.71 -0.08 -5.02
CA LYS A 163 -3.94 0.75 -5.11
C LYS A 163 -4.70 0.81 -3.79
N VAL A 164 -4.67 -0.27 -3.01
CA VAL A 164 -5.36 -0.37 -1.71
C VAL A 164 -4.90 0.77 -0.79
N PHE A 165 -3.58 0.95 -0.66
CA PHE A 165 -3.00 2.01 0.18
C PHE A 165 -3.28 3.43 -0.33
N GLU A 166 -3.52 3.62 -1.63
CA GLU A 166 -3.83 4.93 -2.20
C GLU A 166 -5.22 5.43 -1.80
N GLN A 167 -6.15 4.50 -1.56
CA GLN A 167 -7.51 4.83 -1.20
C GLN A 167 -7.63 5.34 0.24
N ASP A 168 -6.77 4.83 1.13
CA ASP A 168 -6.76 5.27 2.53
C ASP A 168 -5.97 6.57 2.73
N MET A 169 -5.01 6.86 1.84
CA MET A 169 -4.05 7.95 2.05
C MET A 169 -4.69 9.31 2.30
N GLY A 170 -5.79 9.64 1.60
CA GLY A 170 -6.53 10.89 1.83
C GLY A 170 -7.16 10.97 3.22
N PHE A 171 -7.74 9.85 3.70
CA PHE A 171 -8.34 9.77 5.02
C PHE A 171 -7.29 9.81 6.14
N LEU A 172 -6.22 9.02 5.99
CA LEU A 172 -5.17 8.89 7.01
C LEU A 172 -4.34 10.16 7.18
N SER A 173 -4.02 10.85 6.07
CA SER A 173 -3.36 12.16 6.15
C SER A 173 -4.23 13.20 6.88
N SER A 174 -5.53 13.20 6.61
CA SER A 174 -6.49 14.09 7.30
C SER A 174 -6.63 13.74 8.78
N GLN A 175 -6.65 12.45 9.14
CA GLN A 175 -6.68 12.00 10.54
C GLN A 175 -5.41 12.43 11.30
N ASN A 176 -4.24 12.30 10.67
CA ASN A 176 -2.98 12.75 11.23
C ASN A 176 -2.98 14.27 11.51
N GLU A 177 -3.54 15.07 10.59
CA GLU A 177 -3.71 16.51 10.78
C GLU A 177 -4.59 16.83 11.99
N VAL A 178 -5.73 16.15 12.12
CA VAL A 178 -6.64 16.32 13.27
C VAL A 178 -5.93 16.00 14.57
N LEU A 179 -5.18 14.90 14.67
CA LEU A 179 -4.42 14.59 15.90
C LEU A 179 -3.43 15.70 16.27
N MET A 180 -2.69 16.21 15.29
CA MET A 180 -1.71 17.29 15.51
C MET A 180 -2.36 18.64 15.84
N ARG A 181 -3.57 18.90 15.32
CA ARG A 181 -4.33 20.12 15.58
C ARG A 181 -4.98 20.09 16.97
N GLU A 182 -5.72 19.02 17.27
CA GLU A 182 -6.49 18.89 18.51
C GLU A 182 -5.59 18.63 19.72
N LYS A 183 -4.42 18.00 19.53
CA LYS A 183 -3.41 17.76 20.58
C LYS A 183 -3.98 17.07 21.82
N SER A 184 -5.03 16.27 21.63
CA SER A 184 -5.76 15.60 22.69
C SER A 184 -5.55 14.09 22.62
N PRO A 185 -5.58 13.36 23.75
CA PRO A 185 -5.62 11.90 23.76
C PRO A 185 -6.77 11.34 22.91
N THR A 186 -6.57 10.16 22.32
CA THR A 186 -7.53 9.64 21.34
C THR A 186 -8.88 9.27 21.95
N LYS A 187 -8.96 8.95 23.25
CA LYS A 187 -10.26 8.68 23.91
C LYS A 187 -11.25 9.84 23.86
N ASN A 188 -10.76 11.08 23.72
CA ASN A 188 -11.60 12.28 23.65
C ASN A 188 -12.01 12.58 22.20
N LEU A 189 -11.28 12.03 21.22
CA LEU A 189 -11.47 12.29 19.80
C LEU A 189 -12.26 11.18 19.11
N TYR A 190 -12.14 9.95 19.60
CA TYR A 190 -12.65 8.75 18.95
C TYR A 190 -13.84 8.17 19.72
N LEU A 191 -14.89 7.77 18.99
CA LEU A 191 -15.91 6.88 19.52
C LEU A 191 -15.46 5.44 19.32
N ASN A 192 -14.86 4.83 20.35
CA ASN A 192 -14.33 3.48 20.28
C ASN A 192 -15.42 2.42 20.49
N LEU A 193 -15.88 1.80 19.40
CA LEU A 193 -16.86 0.72 19.43
C LEU A 193 -16.17 -0.64 19.55
N ARG A 194 -16.61 -1.47 20.50
CA ARG A 194 -16.06 -2.83 20.68
C ARG A 194 -16.20 -3.71 19.43
N SER A 195 -17.20 -3.43 18.61
CA SER A 195 -17.51 -4.17 17.39
C SER A 195 -16.62 -3.84 16.18
N CYS A 196 -15.69 -2.88 16.28
CA CYS A 196 -14.73 -2.59 15.21
C CYS A 196 -13.35 -2.13 15.73
N ASP A 197 -13.30 -1.35 16.81
CA ASP A 197 -12.10 -0.59 17.19
C ASP A 197 -11.25 -1.28 18.27
N THR A 198 -11.52 -2.56 18.58
CA THR A 198 -10.85 -3.22 19.72
C THR A 198 -9.32 -3.20 19.58
N TRP A 199 -8.77 -3.53 18.40
CA TRP A 199 -7.31 -3.50 18.20
C TRP A 199 -6.73 -2.09 18.21
N VAL A 200 -7.45 -1.11 17.65
CA VAL A 200 -7.08 0.32 17.70
C VAL A 200 -6.96 0.79 19.14
N VAL A 201 -7.95 0.46 19.98
CA VAL A 201 -7.92 0.78 21.41
C VAL A 201 -6.76 0.09 22.12
N GLU A 202 -6.51 -1.19 21.85
CA GLU A 202 -5.38 -1.90 22.45
C GLU A 202 -4.02 -1.28 22.07
N TYR A 203 -3.88 -0.83 20.81
CA TYR A 203 -2.69 -0.11 20.37
C TYR A 203 -2.50 1.22 21.08
N ARG A 204 -3.56 2.04 21.16
CA ARG A 204 -3.49 3.34 21.84
C ARG A 204 -3.26 3.20 23.35
N LYS A 205 -3.80 2.15 23.99
CA LYS A 205 -3.49 1.81 25.39
C LYS A 205 -2.06 1.27 25.56
N TRP A 206 -1.54 0.54 24.57
CA TRP A 206 -0.14 0.12 24.58
C TRP A 206 0.79 1.34 24.49
N MET A 207 0.46 2.33 23.66
CA MET A 207 1.16 3.62 23.59
C MET A 207 1.14 4.37 24.93
N ASP A 208 0.04 4.37 25.68
CA ASP A 208 0.02 4.94 27.04
C ASP A 208 1.06 4.27 27.97
N ARG A 209 1.26 2.95 27.84
CA ARG A 209 2.18 2.19 28.70
C ARG A 209 3.65 2.42 28.36
N VAL A 210 4.01 2.47 27.08
CA VAL A 210 5.43 2.45 26.66
C VAL A 210 5.85 3.64 25.80
N GLY A 211 4.93 4.49 25.40
CA GLY A 211 5.18 5.62 24.50
C GLY A 211 6.11 6.68 25.08
N HIS A 212 6.32 6.71 26.41
CA HIS A 212 7.29 7.60 27.06
C HIS A 212 8.73 7.40 26.57
N GLY A 213 9.06 6.22 26.03
CA GLY A 213 10.34 5.95 25.37
C GLY A 213 10.45 6.47 23.93
N MET A 214 9.39 7.05 23.37
CA MET A 214 9.36 7.63 22.02
C MET A 214 9.50 9.16 22.08
N PRO A 215 10.01 9.80 21.00
CA PRO A 215 10.12 11.27 20.93
C PRO A 215 8.76 11.97 21.09
N TYR A 216 7.72 11.38 20.51
CA TYR A 216 6.32 11.82 20.63
C TYR A 216 5.40 10.62 20.44
N TYR A 217 4.18 10.71 20.96
CA TYR A 217 3.15 9.69 20.77
C TYR A 217 1.74 10.21 21.13
N PHE A 218 0.74 9.58 20.52
CA PHE A 218 -0.67 9.75 20.88
C PHE A 218 -1.19 8.43 21.43
N GLY A 219 -1.43 8.38 22.74
CA GLY A 219 -2.02 7.25 23.43
C GLY A 219 -3.53 7.41 23.61
N HIS A 220 -4.13 6.45 24.29
CA HIS A 220 -5.57 6.45 24.55
C HIS A 220 -5.92 7.54 25.57
N SER A 221 -5.16 7.65 26.66
CA SER A 221 -5.34 8.66 27.71
C SER A 221 -4.23 9.70 27.81
N THR A 222 -3.08 9.46 27.19
CA THR A 222 -1.90 10.32 27.29
C THR A 222 -1.45 10.80 25.92
N VAL A 223 -0.73 11.92 25.88
CA VAL A 223 -0.14 12.48 24.67
C VAL A 223 1.23 13.07 25.03
N ARG A 224 2.20 12.87 24.15
CA ARG A 224 3.47 13.60 24.14
C ARG A 224 3.65 14.17 22.74
N LEU A 225 3.66 15.50 22.64
CA LEU A 225 3.84 16.19 21.37
C LEU A 225 5.33 16.23 21.00
N PRO A 226 5.66 16.30 19.69
CA PRO A 226 7.03 16.52 19.26
C PRO A 226 7.51 17.92 19.67
N GLU A 227 8.77 18.01 20.09
CA GLU A 227 9.40 19.28 20.50
C GLU A 227 9.51 20.25 19.32
N GLU A 228 9.88 19.74 18.15
CA GLU A 228 9.91 20.50 16.90
C GLU A 228 8.73 20.11 16.01
N PRO A 229 8.14 21.05 15.26
CA PRO A 229 7.15 20.71 14.24
C PRO A 229 7.81 19.89 13.13
N ALA A 230 7.03 19.04 12.47
CA ALA A 230 7.53 18.27 11.34
C ALA A 230 8.03 19.25 10.28
N VAL A 231 9.21 19.00 9.70
CA VAL A 231 9.68 19.75 8.53
C VAL A 231 8.60 19.61 7.45
N VAL A 232 7.89 20.71 7.18
CA VAL A 232 6.78 20.75 6.23
C VAL A 232 7.36 20.57 4.83
N GLU A 233 7.52 19.33 4.38
CA GLU A 233 7.84 19.05 2.98
C GLU A 233 6.56 19.17 2.14
N GLN A 234 6.49 20.25 1.37
CA GLN A 234 5.70 20.57 0.15
C GLN A 234 4.25 20.11 -0.04
N ALA A 235 3.61 19.40 0.89
CA ALA A 235 2.19 19.08 0.82
C ALA A 235 1.59 18.97 2.23
N PRO A 236 1.13 20.08 2.84
CA PRO A 236 0.31 19.99 4.05
C PRO A 236 -0.89 19.06 3.80
N ALA A 237 -1.31 18.37 4.86
CA ALA A 237 -2.47 17.49 4.85
C ALA A 237 -3.77 18.24 4.44
N GLY A 238 -4.81 17.49 4.08
CA GLY A 238 -6.09 18.04 3.60
C GLY A 238 -6.17 18.15 2.08
N MET A 239 -6.83 19.20 1.56
CA MET A 239 -7.07 19.37 0.11
C MET A 239 -5.77 19.39 -0.71
N VAL A 240 -4.66 19.88 -0.15
CA VAL A 240 -3.36 19.93 -0.83
C VAL A 240 -2.75 18.54 -0.92
N ALA A 241 -2.80 17.72 0.13
CA ALA A 241 -2.41 16.31 0.07
C ALA A 241 -3.34 15.48 -0.85
N GLY A 242 -4.64 15.75 -0.83
CA GLY A 242 -5.61 15.12 -1.74
C GLY A 242 -5.39 15.50 -3.21
N ALA A 243 -5.13 16.77 -3.51
CA ALA A 243 -4.78 17.27 -4.84
C ALA A 243 -3.40 16.76 -5.29
N SER A 244 -2.42 16.72 -4.38
CA SER A 244 -1.10 16.14 -4.62
C SER A 244 -1.18 14.62 -4.85
N ALA A 245 -2.06 13.93 -4.13
CA ALA A 245 -2.32 12.52 -4.33
C ALA A 245 -3.07 12.23 -5.64
N SER A 246 -3.83 13.19 -6.19
CA SER A 246 -4.66 12.98 -7.38
C SER A 246 -4.07 13.56 -8.66
N ALA A 247 -3.13 14.50 -8.58
CA ALA A 247 -2.43 15.03 -9.74
C ALA A 247 -1.29 14.09 -10.17
N PRO A 248 -1.20 13.69 -11.45
CA PRO A 248 0.04 13.17 -11.99
C PRO A 248 1.04 14.32 -11.85
N ALA A 249 2.00 14.18 -10.94
CA ALA A 249 3.04 15.16 -10.76
C ALA A 249 3.87 15.15 -12.06
N LYS A 250 3.53 15.98 -13.05
CA LYS A 250 4.39 16.21 -14.20
C LYS A 250 5.53 17.07 -13.69
N GLY A 251 6.76 16.56 -13.80
CA GLY A 251 7.94 17.30 -13.39
C GLY A 251 8.14 18.56 -14.22
N GLY A 252 9.05 19.43 -13.77
CA GLY A 252 9.55 20.54 -14.59
C GLY A 252 10.18 20.03 -15.89
N VAL A 253 10.47 20.95 -16.82
CA VAL A 253 11.02 20.62 -18.15
C VAL A 253 12.20 19.65 -18.03
N GLY A 254 12.08 18.45 -18.61
CA GLY A 254 13.10 17.39 -18.55
C GLY A 254 12.93 16.36 -17.42
N THR A 255 11.98 16.52 -16.51
CA THR A 255 11.66 15.56 -15.44
C THR A 255 10.29 14.94 -15.64
N VAL A 256 10.19 13.60 -15.62
CA VAL A 256 8.93 12.88 -15.88
C VAL A 256 7.97 12.95 -14.69
N HIS A 257 8.51 13.04 -13.47
CA HIS A 257 7.74 13.11 -12.23
C HIS A 257 8.16 14.31 -11.37
N ALA A 258 7.22 15.15 -10.93
CA ALA A 258 7.48 16.21 -9.95
C ALA A 258 7.60 15.57 -8.56
N GLY A 259 8.56 16.04 -7.74
CA GLY A 259 8.92 15.50 -6.41
C GLY A 259 7.81 15.60 -5.37
N ASN A 260 6.71 14.89 -5.61
CA ASN A 260 5.53 14.86 -4.78
C ASN A 260 5.54 13.52 -4.00
N PRO A 261 5.76 13.54 -2.68
CA PRO A 261 5.81 12.34 -1.86
C PRO A 261 4.52 11.51 -1.88
N ALA A 262 3.38 12.13 -2.22
CA ALA A 262 2.11 11.42 -2.33
C ALA A 262 2.00 10.61 -3.64
N ASN A 263 2.81 10.91 -4.66
CA ASN A 263 2.79 10.22 -5.94
C ASN A 263 3.37 8.80 -5.84
N ARG A 264 2.70 7.81 -6.45
CA ARG A 264 3.10 6.40 -6.43
C ARG A 264 4.54 6.17 -6.85
N TYR A 265 5.06 6.94 -7.81
CA TYR A 265 6.45 6.84 -8.22
C TYR A 265 7.41 7.03 -7.03
N PHE A 266 7.24 8.13 -6.29
CA PHE A 266 8.09 8.46 -5.14
C PHE A 266 7.79 7.62 -3.91
N ARG A 267 6.51 7.30 -3.64
CA ARG A 267 6.14 6.42 -2.53
C ARG A 267 6.65 4.99 -2.71
N HIS A 268 6.65 4.47 -3.93
CA HIS A 268 6.81 3.04 -4.19
C HIS A 268 7.87 2.72 -5.23
N VAL A 269 7.71 3.24 -6.46
CA VAL A 269 8.52 2.80 -7.60
C VAL A 269 10.01 3.05 -7.35
N VAL A 270 10.40 4.21 -6.81
CA VAL A 270 11.81 4.51 -6.50
C VAL A 270 12.42 3.54 -5.49
N HIS A 271 11.62 2.89 -4.65
CA HIS A 271 12.06 1.93 -3.64
C HIS A 271 11.95 0.47 -4.12
N CYS A 272 11.18 0.19 -5.18
CA CYS A 272 10.91 -1.15 -5.68
C CYS A 272 11.68 -1.46 -6.97
N LYS A 273 12.71 -2.31 -6.87
CA LYS A 273 13.54 -2.72 -8.03
C LYS A 273 12.71 -3.27 -9.19
N GLY A 274 11.76 -4.18 -8.91
CA GLY A 274 10.92 -4.79 -9.93
C GLY A 274 10.07 -3.76 -10.70
N CYS A 275 9.47 -2.79 -10.00
CA CYS A 275 8.72 -1.72 -10.66
C CYS A 275 9.62 -0.78 -11.48
N ARG A 276 10.83 -0.46 -11.01
CA ARG A 276 11.80 0.35 -11.79
C ARG A 276 12.20 -0.36 -13.07
N GLU A 277 12.48 -1.65 -13.02
CA GLU A 277 12.85 -2.45 -14.19
C GLU A 277 11.71 -2.49 -15.21
N VAL A 278 10.47 -2.71 -14.75
CA VAL A 278 9.28 -2.72 -15.62
C VAL A 278 9.06 -1.35 -16.26
N VAL A 279 9.12 -0.27 -15.48
CA VAL A 279 8.98 1.11 -16.01
C VAL A 279 10.08 1.41 -17.02
N SER A 280 11.33 1.09 -16.70
CA SER A 280 12.46 1.28 -17.62
C SER A 280 12.30 0.48 -18.91
N GLY A 281 11.82 -0.76 -18.82
CA GLY A 281 11.54 -1.62 -19.97
C GLY A 281 10.48 -1.01 -20.87
N PHE A 282 9.32 -0.63 -20.33
CA PHE A 282 8.24 -0.03 -21.11
C PHE A 282 8.61 1.34 -21.68
N GLU A 283 9.42 2.14 -20.99
CA GLU A 283 9.97 3.39 -21.55
C GLU A 283 10.94 3.13 -22.72
N ALA A 284 11.79 2.10 -22.62
CA ALA A 284 12.66 1.71 -23.73
C ALA A 284 11.85 1.22 -24.94
N TRP A 285 10.85 0.36 -24.74
CA TRP A 285 9.93 -0.08 -25.78
C TRP A 285 9.18 1.08 -26.43
N LYS A 286 8.62 1.99 -25.63
CA LYS A 286 7.95 3.20 -26.10
C LYS A 286 8.87 4.02 -27.02
N LYS A 287 10.10 4.29 -26.60
CA LYS A 287 11.08 5.03 -27.43
C LYS A 287 11.40 4.29 -28.73
N GLY A 288 11.66 2.99 -28.67
CA GLY A 288 11.92 2.16 -29.85
C GLY A 288 10.75 2.18 -30.84
N LEU A 289 9.52 2.05 -30.35
CA LEU A 289 8.30 2.09 -31.15
C LEU A 289 8.04 3.48 -31.76
N LEU A 290 8.31 4.57 -31.04
CA LEU A 290 8.23 5.93 -31.59
C LEU A 290 9.23 6.13 -32.73
N VAL A 291 10.48 5.69 -32.56
CA VAL A 291 11.51 5.75 -33.61
C VAL A 291 11.10 4.91 -34.81
N ALA A 292 10.68 3.66 -34.60
CA ALA A 292 10.22 2.78 -35.68
C ALA A 292 9.01 3.36 -36.42
N GLY A 293 8.05 3.94 -35.70
CA GLY A 293 6.89 4.62 -36.28
C GLY A 293 7.28 5.83 -37.12
N ALA A 294 8.22 6.66 -36.65
CA ALA A 294 8.72 7.81 -37.39
C ALA A 294 9.48 7.39 -38.67
N VAL A 295 10.30 6.35 -38.59
CA VAL A 295 10.99 5.77 -39.75
C VAL A 295 9.98 5.24 -40.75
N ALA A 296 8.99 4.44 -40.32
CA ALA A 296 7.95 3.91 -41.19
C ALA A 296 7.14 5.03 -41.86
N ALA A 297 6.76 6.07 -41.12
CA ALA A 297 6.06 7.23 -41.67
C ALA A 297 6.92 7.95 -42.73
N THR A 298 8.22 8.12 -42.47
CA THR A 298 9.17 8.74 -43.42
C THR A 298 9.29 7.91 -44.70
N VAL A 299 9.42 6.58 -44.58
CA VAL A 299 9.46 5.67 -45.74
C VAL A 299 8.14 5.71 -46.51
N ALA A 300 7.00 5.86 -45.83
CA ALA A 300 5.70 6.00 -46.49
C ALA A 300 5.60 7.27 -47.35
N VAL A 301 6.22 8.37 -46.92
CA VAL A 301 6.29 9.62 -47.70
C VAL A 301 7.14 9.43 -48.97
N LEU A 302 8.27 8.73 -48.84
CA LEU A 302 9.23 8.51 -49.93
C LEU A 302 8.84 7.39 -50.91
N ALA A 303 7.95 6.48 -50.50
CA ALA A 303 7.57 5.34 -51.32
C ALA A 303 6.88 5.77 -52.63
N ASN A 304 7.31 5.19 -53.76
CA ASN A 304 6.79 5.58 -55.07
C ASN A 304 5.42 4.94 -55.39
N ALA A 305 5.19 3.70 -54.97
CA ALA A 305 3.92 3.00 -55.22
C ALA A 305 2.91 3.20 -54.08
N ARG A 306 1.65 3.42 -54.44
CA ARG A 306 0.53 3.61 -53.50
C ARG A 306 0.35 2.44 -52.52
N GLN A 307 0.65 1.22 -52.95
CA GLN A 307 0.58 0.01 -52.12
C GLN A 307 1.61 0.07 -50.97
N TRP A 308 2.86 0.41 -51.28
CA TRP A 308 3.91 0.56 -50.27
C TRP A 308 3.65 1.73 -49.32
N LYS A 309 3.11 2.85 -49.83
CA LYS A 309 2.66 3.96 -48.96
C LYS A 309 1.65 3.48 -47.93
N ALA A 310 0.63 2.73 -48.36
CA ALA A 310 -0.40 2.21 -47.46
C ALA A 310 0.18 1.26 -46.41
N VAL A 311 1.06 0.33 -46.82
CA VAL A 311 1.71 -0.61 -45.90
C VAL A 311 2.51 0.12 -44.81
N PHE A 312 3.37 1.06 -45.20
CA PHE A 312 4.20 1.79 -44.23
C PHE A 312 3.39 2.71 -43.31
N LEU A 313 2.28 3.29 -43.79
CA LEU A 313 1.35 4.04 -42.93
C LEU A 313 0.67 3.13 -41.90
N VAL A 314 0.26 1.91 -42.29
CA VAL A 314 -0.31 0.93 -41.35
C VAL A 314 0.73 0.53 -40.30
N VAL A 315 1.97 0.24 -40.72
CA VAL A 315 3.06 -0.07 -39.79
C VAL A 315 3.31 1.09 -38.83
N ALA A 316 3.39 2.33 -39.33
CA ALA A 316 3.56 3.51 -38.49
C ALA A 316 2.43 3.64 -37.45
N ALA A 317 1.17 3.44 -37.88
CA ALA A 317 0.02 3.48 -36.97
C ALA A 317 0.09 2.39 -35.89
N VAL A 318 0.46 1.16 -36.24
CA VAL A 318 0.62 0.06 -35.28
C VAL A 318 1.74 0.36 -34.28
N MET A 319 2.88 0.89 -34.75
CA MET A 319 4.00 1.26 -33.87
C MET A 319 3.61 2.39 -32.90
N LEU A 320 2.93 3.43 -33.38
CA LEU A 320 2.41 4.52 -32.55
C LEU A 320 1.36 4.02 -31.54
N GLY A 321 0.49 3.10 -31.96
CA GLY A 321 -0.46 2.42 -31.08
C GLY A 321 0.24 1.65 -29.96
N GLY A 322 1.30 0.90 -30.28
CA GLY A 322 2.13 0.21 -29.31
C GLY A 322 2.86 1.17 -28.36
N ALA A 323 3.38 2.29 -28.86
CA ALA A 323 4.01 3.32 -28.03
C ALA A 323 3.01 3.95 -27.04
N SER A 324 1.77 4.21 -27.50
CA SER A 324 0.68 4.69 -26.64
C SER A 324 0.32 3.67 -25.56
N ALA A 325 0.23 2.38 -25.91
CA ALA A 325 0.00 1.31 -24.95
C ALA A 325 1.12 1.23 -23.89
N CYS A 326 2.38 1.32 -24.30
CA CYS A 326 3.52 1.38 -23.37
C CYS A 326 3.42 2.59 -22.44
N SER A 327 3.06 3.76 -22.97
CA SER A 327 2.82 4.97 -22.15
C SER A 327 1.68 4.76 -21.14
N GLY A 328 0.62 4.06 -21.54
CA GLY A 328 -0.49 3.68 -20.65
C GLY A 328 -0.04 2.76 -19.52
N VAL A 329 0.83 1.80 -19.79
CA VAL A 329 1.41 0.92 -18.75
C VAL A 329 2.33 1.69 -17.79
N VAL A 330 3.19 2.57 -18.31
CA VAL A 330 4.04 3.42 -17.46
C VAL A 330 3.17 4.32 -16.58
N ALA A 331 2.14 4.95 -17.14
CA ALA A 331 1.19 5.76 -16.37
C ALA A 331 0.48 4.90 -15.33
N LEU A 332 0.02 3.70 -15.70
CA LEU A 332 -0.61 2.77 -14.79
C LEU A 332 0.29 2.49 -13.59
N ILE A 333 1.60 2.25 -13.79
CA ILE A 333 2.57 1.90 -12.73
C ILE A 333 3.05 3.10 -11.91
N THR A 334 3.05 4.31 -12.47
CA THR A 334 3.67 5.48 -11.83
C THR A 334 2.69 6.51 -11.29
N THR A 335 1.42 6.46 -11.71
CA THR A 335 0.39 7.41 -11.26
C THR A 335 -0.48 6.81 -10.15
N ASN A 336 -0.98 7.68 -9.26
CA ASN A 336 -1.89 7.25 -8.21
C ASN A 336 -3.24 6.85 -8.81
N PHE A 337 -3.85 5.82 -8.23
CA PHE A 337 -5.25 5.51 -8.48
C PHE A 337 -6.12 6.52 -7.72
N VAL A 338 -6.95 7.25 -8.46
CA VAL A 338 -7.95 8.14 -7.88
C VAL A 338 -9.30 7.47 -8.06
N ARG A 339 -9.95 7.13 -6.94
CA ARG A 339 -11.32 6.62 -6.99
C ARG A 339 -12.26 7.74 -7.42
N THR A 340 -12.99 7.53 -8.51
CA THR A 340 -14.06 8.44 -8.91
C THR A 340 -15.25 8.23 -7.96
N HIS A 341 -15.43 9.15 -7.03
CA HIS A 341 -16.64 9.16 -6.20
C HIS A 341 -17.82 9.58 -7.08
N ARG A 342 -18.81 8.68 -7.24
CA ARG A 342 -20.12 9.11 -7.75
C ARG A 342 -20.70 10.06 -6.71
N ARG A 343 -20.93 11.33 -7.09
CA ARG A 343 -21.84 12.19 -6.33
C ARG A 343 -23.21 11.52 -6.42
N LEU A 344 -23.75 11.12 -5.28
CA LEU A 344 -25.14 10.68 -5.17
C LEU A 344 -26.06 11.89 -5.32
#